data_AF-A0A8T4T1T9-F1
#
_entry.id   AF-A0A8T4T1T9-F1
#
_cell.length_a   1.000
_cell.length_b   1.000
_cell.length_c   1.000
_cell.angle_alpha   90.00
_cell.angle_beta   90.00
_cell.angle_gamma   90.00
#
_symmetry.space_group_name_H-M   'P 1'
#
loop_
_entity.id
_entity.type
_entity.pdbx_description
1 polymer ?
#
loop_
_entity_poly.entity_id
_entity_poly.type
_entity_poly.pdbx_seq_one_letter_code
_entity_poly.pdbx_strand_id
1 'polypeptide(L)' 'MVKKKELKQLDKKGLKSKLEELKRDLMKINAQRSSGASIENPGRIKHIKKTIARIKTYIKNNKEENPKT' A
#
# COMPACT_ATOMS: atom_id res chain seq x y z
N MET A 1 -9.51 6.87 1.71
CA MET A 1 -9.39 5.43 2.08
C MET A 1 -9.68 4.60 0.86
N VAL A 2 -8.73 3.79 0.40
CA VAL A 2 -8.91 2.97 -0.82
C VAL A 2 -10.01 1.95 -0.57
N LYS A 3 -11.03 1.95 -1.43
CA LYS A 3 -12.17 1.02 -1.33
C LYS A 3 -11.78 -0.32 -1.96
N LYS A 4 -12.34 -1.43 -1.44
CA LYS A 4 -12.10 -2.79 -1.97
C LYS A 4 -12.40 -2.89 -3.49
N LYS A 5 -13.37 -2.11 -3.99
CA LYS A 5 -13.74 -2.08 -5.41
C LYS A 5 -12.62 -1.55 -6.31
N GLU A 6 -11.90 -0.52 -5.88
CA GLU A 6 -10.76 0.03 -6.66
C GLU A 6 -9.59 -0.95 -6.72
N LEU A 7 -9.37 -1.74 -5.66
CA LEU A 7 -8.37 -2.81 -5.65
C LEU A 7 -8.74 -3.96 -6.60
N LYS A 8 -10.04 -4.17 -6.84
CA LYS A 8 -10.56 -5.21 -7.74
C LYS A 8 -10.47 -4.80 -9.22
N GLN A 9 -10.49 -3.50 -9.51
CA GLN A 9 -10.36 -2.97 -10.87
C GLN A 9 -8.91 -2.88 -11.36
N LEU A 10 -7.93 -2.87 -10.45
CA LEU A 10 -6.52 -2.84 -10.80
C LEU A 10 -5.98 -4.25 -11.05
N ASP A 11 -5.28 -4.42 -12.17
CA ASP A 11 -4.53 -5.64 -12.47
C ASP A 11 -3.41 -5.89 -11.44
N LYS A 12 -2.96 -7.15 -11.28
CA LYS A 12 -1.86 -7.55 -10.38
C LYS A 12 -0.61 -6.67 -10.57
N LYS A 13 -0.31 -6.27 -11.81
CA LYS A 13 0.83 -5.38 -12.11
C LYS A 13 0.59 -3.95 -11.59
N GLY A 14 -0.62 -3.41 -11.78
CA GLY A 14 -1.02 -2.10 -11.27
C GLY A 14 -1.02 -2.04 -9.73
N LEU A 15 -1.48 -3.10 -9.08
CA LEU A 15 -1.45 -3.22 -7.62
C LEU A 15 -0.02 -3.26 -7.07
N LYS A 16 0.89 -4.00 -7.72
CA LYS A 16 2.32 -4.00 -7.35
C LYS A 16 2.95 -2.62 -7.52
N SER A 17 2.66 -1.94 -8.62
CA SER A 17 3.19 -0.59 -8.88
C SER A 17 2.72 0.40 -7.82
N LYS A 18 1.43 0.37 -7.46
CA LYS A 18 0.88 1.20 -6.38
C LYS A 18 1.47 0.87 -5.00
N LEU A 19 1.80 -0.39 -4.75
CA LEU A 19 2.47 -0.82 -3.51
C LEU A 19 3.89 -0.26 -3.40
N GLU A 20 4.65 -0.26 -4.50
CA GLU A 20 5.99 0.32 -4.59
C GLU A 20 5.95 1.83 -4.34
N GLU A 21 4.99 2.53 -4.93
CA GLU A 21 4.79 3.97 -4.75
C GLU A 21 4.47 4.31 -3.28
N LEU A 22 3.54 3.58 -2.65
CA LEU A 22 3.21 3.76 -1.23
C LEU A 22 4.38 3.45 -0.30
N LYS A 23 5.25 2.50 -0.65
CA LYS A 23 6.49 2.23 0.09
C LYS A 23 7.48 3.39 -0.02
N ARG A 24 7.64 3.98 -1.21
CA ARG A 24 8.50 5.16 -1.40
C ARG A 24 7.99 6.35 -0.59
N ASP A 25 6.69 6.58 -0.58
CA ASP A 25 6.07 7.63 0.25
C ASP A 25 6.36 7.40 1.74
N LEU A 26 6.25 6.15 2.20
CA LEU A 26 6.56 5.77 3.58
C LEU A 26 8.05 5.92 3.92
N MET A 27 8.96 5.63 2.98
CA MET A 27 10.39 5.88 3.14
C MET A 27 10.70 7.35 3.31
N LYS A 28 10.10 8.23 2.49
CA LYS A 28 10.28 9.69 2.62
C LYS A 28 9.82 10.19 3.98
N ILE A 29 8.66 9.74 4.45
CA ILE A 29 8.14 10.13 5.77
C ILE A 29 9.04 9.60 6.89
N ASN A 30 9.55 8.37 6.78
CA ASN A 30 10.50 7.82 7.74
C ASN A 30 11.82 8.59 7.74
N ALA A 31 12.32 9.03 6.58
CA ALA A 31 13.51 9.87 6.48
C ALA A 31 13.28 11.21 7.17
N GLN A 32 12.17 11.91 6.89
CA GLN A 32 11.80 13.15 7.59
C GLN A 32 11.72 12.94 9.12
N ARG A 33 11.09 11.84 9.56
CA ARG A 33 11.01 11.48 10.97
C ARG A 33 12.40 11.24 11.58
N SER A 34 13.30 10.58 10.86
CA SER A 34 14.65 10.29 11.33
C SER A 34 15.52 11.54 11.41
N SER A 35 15.30 12.51 10.51
CA SER A 35 15.98 13.82 10.53
C SER A 35 15.46 14.75 11.62
N GLY A 36 14.47 14.34 12.42
CA GLY A 36 13.86 15.18 13.45
C GLY A 36 12.95 16.28 12.89
N ALA A 37 12.63 16.24 11.59
CA ALA A 37 11.71 17.18 10.99
C ALA A 37 10.28 16.90 11.49
N SER A 38 9.54 17.98 11.80
CA SER A 38 8.14 17.86 12.19
C SER A 38 7.34 17.22 11.06
N ILE A 39 6.65 16.13 11.37
CA ILE A 39 5.77 15.46 10.41
C ILE A 39 4.44 16.21 10.42
N GLU A 40 4.14 16.92 9.34
CA GLU A 40 2.89 17.68 9.22
C GLU A 40 1.64 16.78 9.34
N ASN A 41 1.71 15.54 8.82
CA ASN A 41 0.55 14.66 8.73
C ASN A 41 0.81 13.23 9.23
N PRO A 42 0.90 13.02 10.56
CA PRO A 42 1.10 11.68 11.14
C PRO A 42 -0.04 10.71 10.81
N GLY A 43 -1.26 11.21 10.61
CA GLY A 43 -2.42 10.41 10.20
C GLY A 43 -2.25 9.76 8.81
N ARG A 44 -1.47 10.38 7.92
CA ARG A 44 -1.17 9.85 6.58
C ARG A 44 -0.36 8.56 6.66
N ILE A 45 0.55 8.44 7.62
CA ILE A 45 1.36 7.23 7.84
C ILE A 45 0.46 6.03 8.12
N LYS A 46 -0.51 6.20 9.03
CA LYS A 46 -1.48 5.14 9.38
C LYS A 46 -2.29 4.73 8.15
N HIS A 47 -2.66 5.69 7.32
CA HIS A 47 -3.42 5.45 6.09
C HIS A 47 -2.62 4.68 5.04
N ILE A 48 -1.35 5.06 4.83
CA ILE A 48 -0.42 4.39 3.90
C ILE A 48 -0.21 2.95 4.35
N LYS A 49 0.11 2.72 5.63
CA LYS A 49 0.30 1.36 6.19
C LYS A 49 -0.96 0.48 5.99
N LYS A 50 -2.15 1.02 6.28
CA LYS A 50 -3.42 0.30 6.10
C LYS A 50 -3.71 -0.01 4.63
N THR A 51 -3.34 0.88 3.72
CA THR A 51 -3.49 0.67 2.28
C THR A 51 -2.54 -0.41 1.76
N ILE A 52 -1.27 -0.38 2.17
CA ILE A 52 -0.30 -1.44 1.85
C ILE A 52 -0.79 -2.81 2.32
N ALA A 53 -1.28 -2.90 3.57
CA ALA A 53 -1.83 -4.13 4.11
C ALA A 53 -3.00 -4.67 3.28
N ARG A 54 -3.94 -3.79 2.88
CA ARG A 54 -5.07 -4.17 2.02
C ARG A 54 -4.65 -4.68 0.65
N ILE A 55 -3.69 -4.01 0.00
CA ILE A 55 -3.15 -4.46 -1.29
C ILE A 55 -2.51 -5.84 -1.15
N LYS A 56 -1.68 -6.05 -0.11
CA LYS A 56 -1.05 -7.34 0.15
C LYS A 56 -2.08 -8.46 0.39
N THR A 57 -3.09 -8.21 1.21
CA THR A 57 -4.18 -9.17 1.46
C THR A 57 -4.93 -9.50 0.18
N TYR A 58 -5.25 -8.49 -0.64
CA TYR A 58 -5.94 -8.70 -1.92
C TYR A 58 -5.11 -9.56 -2.89
N ILE A 59 -3.81 -9.26 -3.02
CA ILE A 59 -2.88 -10.05 -3.84
C ILE A 59 -2.78 -11.49 -3.34
N LYS A 60 -2.73 -11.71 -2.01
CA LYS A 60 -2.68 -13.05 -1.43
C LYS A 60 -3.94 -13.85 -1.76
N ASN A 61 -5.12 -13.27 -1.50
CA ASN A 61 -6.40 -13.93 -1.80
C ASN A 61 -6.56 -14.26 -3.30
N ASN A 62 -6.19 -13.32 -4.20
CA ASN A 62 -6.20 -13.55 -5.65
C ASN A 62 -5.12 -14.53 -6.15
N LYS A 63 -4.20 -14.95 -5.28
CA LYS A 63 -3.19 -15.96 -5.62
C LYS A 63 -3.65 -17.36 -5.20
N GLU A 64 -4.52 -17.46 -4.19
CA GLU A 64 -5.12 -18.72 -3.74
C GLU A 64 -6.33 -19.14 -4.60
N GLU A 65 -7.03 -18.21 -5.26
CA GLU A 65 -8.15 -18.51 -6.18
C GLU A 65 -7.74 -18.99 -7.58
N ASN A 66 -6.44 -19.21 -7.85
CA ASN A 66 -6.00 -19.83 -9.10
C ASN A 66 -5.45 -21.22 -8.79
N PRO A 67 -6.29 -22.25 -8.62
CA PRO A 67 -5.81 -23.62 -8.61
C PRO A 67 -5.03 -23.81 -9.91
N LYS A 68 -3.72 -24.05 -9.78
CA LYS A 68 -2.93 -24.58 -10.87
C LYS A 68 -3.64 -25.85 -11.32
N THR A 69 -4.30 -25.77 -12.46
CA THR A 69 -4.78 -26.91 -13.22
C THR A 69 -3.97 -26.92 -14.51
#